data_AF-A0AAW3TT34-F1
#
_entry.id   AF-A0AAW3TT34-F1
#
_cell.length_a   1.000
_cell.length_b   1.000
_cell.length_c   1.000
_cell.angle_alpha   90.00
_cell.angle_beta   90.00
_cell.angle_gamma   90.00
#
_symmetry.space_group_name_H-M   'P 1'
#
loop_
_entity.id
_entity.type
_entity.pdbx_description
1 polymer ?
#
loop_
_entity_poly.entity_id
_entity_poly.type
_entity_poly.pdbx_seq_one_letter_code
_entity_poly.pdbx_strand_id
1 'polypeptide(L)'
;MAFSDWSPTASENTTVGAVFIGENCPPGNLNNMGREIMAQLRAAFSRALGTFFASNSIADARTALKAVGTEGNDQMTGTLIRQGAGAHLYHVAGGYSSGRVFVTGAGASDPTSQPGDIWIQLS
;
A
#
# COMPACT_ATOMS: atom_id res chain seq x y z
N MET A 1 7.63 24.30 -13.98
CA MET A 1 8.35 23.30 -13.19
C MET A 1 7.34 22.55 -12.34
N ALA A 2 7.10 21.28 -12.66
CA ALA A 2 6.33 20.38 -11.83
C ALA A 2 7.20 19.84 -10.67
N PHE A 3 6.59 19.20 -9.68
CA PHE A 3 7.31 18.56 -8.57
C PHE A 3 8.35 17.54 -9.05
N SER A 4 8.07 16.85 -10.17
CA SER A 4 8.98 15.89 -10.80
C SER A 4 10.29 16.51 -11.29
N ASP A 5 10.26 17.79 -11.63
CA ASP A 5 11.39 18.53 -12.20
C ASP A 5 12.29 19.12 -11.12
N TRP A 6 11.89 19.02 -9.85
CA TRP A 6 12.70 19.50 -8.72
C TRP A 6 13.95 18.62 -8.60
N SER A 7 15.06 19.28 -8.26
CA SER A 7 16.33 18.65 -7.96
C SER A 7 16.46 18.37 -6.46
N PRO A 8 17.13 17.28 -6.05
CA PRO A 8 17.59 17.10 -4.67
C PRO A 8 18.71 18.09 -4.27
N THR A 9 19.21 18.89 -5.20
CA THR A 9 20.19 19.96 -4.98
C THR A 9 19.49 21.32 -4.98
N ALA A 10 19.52 22.05 -3.85
CA ALA A 10 18.78 23.30 -3.69
C ALA A 10 19.20 24.42 -4.64
N SER A 11 20.48 24.51 -4.99
CA SER A 11 20.98 25.53 -5.94
C SER A 11 20.39 25.36 -7.34
N GLU A 12 20.01 24.14 -7.72
CA GLU A 12 19.43 23.81 -9.02
C GLU A 12 17.92 24.12 -9.09
N ASN A 13 17.24 24.27 -7.95
CA ASN A 13 15.80 24.61 -7.87
C ASN A 13 15.56 26.10 -8.10
N THR A 14 15.71 26.56 -9.36
CA THR A 14 15.73 28.00 -9.65
C THR A 14 14.41 28.69 -9.94
N THR A 15 13.35 27.92 -10.17
CA THR A 15 12.05 28.46 -10.56
C THR A 15 10.89 27.71 -9.91
N VAL A 16 9.80 28.42 -9.60
CA VAL A 16 8.54 27.85 -9.11
C VAL A 16 7.40 28.52 -9.87
N GLY A 17 6.57 27.74 -10.57
CA GLY A 17 5.43 28.31 -11.31
C GLY A 17 5.81 29.41 -12.32
N ALA A 18 6.96 29.27 -12.99
CA ALA A 18 7.57 30.27 -13.88
C ALA A 18 8.12 31.54 -13.19
N VAL A 19 8.06 31.64 -11.86
CA VAL A 19 8.73 32.69 -11.09
C VAL A 19 10.17 32.26 -10.81
N PHE A 20 11.14 33.11 -11.16
CA PHE A 20 12.53 32.91 -10.79
C PHE A 20 12.74 33.22 -9.30
N ILE A 21 13.25 32.24 -8.56
CA ILE A 21 13.55 32.34 -7.14
C ILE A 21 15.06 32.31 -6.90
N GLY A 22 15.86 32.60 -7.93
CA GLY A 22 17.32 32.63 -7.87
C GLY A 22 17.88 33.93 -7.39
N GLU A 23 18.83 33.80 -6.48
CA GLU A 23 19.54 34.91 -5.92
C GLU A 23 20.99 34.72 -6.30
N ASN A 24 21.49 35.67 -7.10
CA ASN A 24 22.89 35.72 -7.51
C ASN A 24 23.75 36.42 -6.44
N CYS A 25 23.28 36.45 -5.20
CA CYS A 25 23.85 37.13 -4.04
C CYS A 25 23.55 36.35 -2.74
N PRO A 26 24.26 36.63 -1.62
CA PRO A 26 24.03 35.95 -0.35
C PRO A 26 22.56 36.11 0.10
N PRO A 27 21.98 35.11 0.78
CA PRO A 27 20.54 34.89 0.72
C PRO A 27 19.67 36.02 1.30
N GLY A 28 18.72 36.46 0.49
CA GLY A 28 17.35 36.63 0.95
C GLY A 28 16.88 35.31 1.56
N ASN A 29 16.97 35.21 2.89
CA ASN A 29 16.74 34.00 3.69
C ASN A 29 15.51 33.16 3.27
N LEU A 30 14.46 33.80 2.73
CA LEU A 30 13.22 33.16 2.27
C LEU A 30 13.39 32.33 0.99
N ASN A 31 14.13 32.81 0.00
CA ASN A 31 14.29 32.11 -1.28
C ASN A 31 15.19 30.88 -1.13
N ASN A 32 16.26 30.99 -0.33
CA ASN A 32 17.08 29.82 0.02
C ASN A 32 16.32 28.80 0.87
N MET A 33 15.47 29.24 1.81
CA MET A 33 14.59 28.34 2.55
C MET A 33 13.67 27.56 1.60
N GLY A 34 13.02 28.23 0.64
CA GLY A 34 12.14 27.57 -0.32
C GLY A 34 12.86 26.53 -1.18
N ARG A 35 14.05 26.86 -1.67
CA ARG A 35 14.92 25.96 -2.45
C ARG A 35 15.32 24.71 -1.67
N GLU A 36 15.62 24.88 -0.38
CA GLU A 36 15.98 23.75 0.47
C GLU A 36 14.80 22.85 0.80
N ILE A 37 13.62 23.43 1.03
CA ILE A 37 12.39 22.65 1.20
C ILE A 37 12.11 21.81 -0.06
N MET A 38 12.26 22.39 -1.26
CA MET A 38 12.10 21.65 -2.52
C MET A 38 13.09 20.48 -2.64
N ALA A 39 14.36 20.73 -2.32
CA ALA A 39 15.42 19.72 -2.37
C ALA A 39 15.19 18.56 -1.40
N GLN A 40 14.83 18.88 -0.15
CA GLN A 40 14.55 17.88 0.88
C GLN A 40 13.31 17.03 0.53
N LEU A 41 12.25 17.65 0.02
CA LEU A 41 11.05 16.93 -0.44
C LEU A 41 11.37 16.00 -1.61
N ARG A 42 12.16 16.46 -2.59
CA ARG A 42 12.59 15.62 -3.72
C ARG A 42 13.42 14.44 -3.25
N ALA A 43 14.40 14.68 -2.39
CA ALA A 43 15.27 13.64 -1.84
C ALA A 43 14.47 12.58 -1.05
N ALA A 44 13.48 13.00 -0.28
CA ALA A 44 12.61 12.09 0.46
C ALA A 44 11.79 11.18 -0.47
N PHE A 45 11.18 11.74 -1.53
CA PHE A 45 10.43 10.96 -2.52
C PHE A 45 11.32 10.02 -3.32
N SER A 46 12.48 10.48 -3.78
CA SER A 46 13.44 9.64 -4.51
C SER A 46 13.94 8.47 -3.66
N ARG A 47 14.11 8.67 -2.35
CA ARG A 47 14.49 7.59 -1.42
C ARG A 47 13.40 6.54 -1.31
N ALA A 48 12.14 6.95 -1.10
CA ALA A 48 11.00 6.02 -1.01
C ALA A 48 10.82 5.21 -2.30
N LEU A 49 10.95 5.86 -3.46
CA LEU A 49 10.91 5.18 -4.76
C LEU A 49 12.12 4.27 -4.97
N GLY A 50 13.32 4.69 -4.58
CA GLY A 50 14.52 3.86 -4.64
C GLY A 50 14.39 2.59 -3.78
N THR A 51 13.87 2.70 -2.57
CA THR A 51 13.57 1.54 -1.72
C THR A 51 12.50 0.64 -2.33
N PHE A 52 11.48 1.22 -2.99
CA PHE A 52 10.45 0.45 -3.69
C PHE A 52 11.03 -0.38 -4.84
N PHE A 53 11.85 0.21 -5.72
CA PHE A 53 12.43 -0.52 -6.86
C PHE A 53 13.52 -1.51 -6.48
N ALA A 54 14.18 -1.30 -5.33
CA ALA A 54 15.17 -2.24 -4.79
C ALA A 54 14.54 -3.37 -3.95
N SER A 55 13.21 -3.39 -3.81
CA SER A 55 12.52 -4.38 -2.99
C SER A 55 12.56 -5.77 -3.63
N ASN A 56 12.91 -6.79 -2.83
CA ASN A 56 12.98 -8.19 -3.28
C ASN A 56 11.67 -8.96 -3.03
N SER A 57 10.68 -8.32 -2.39
CA SER A 57 9.36 -8.87 -2.15
C SER A 57 8.28 -7.80 -2.27
N ILE A 58 7.03 -8.24 -2.48
CA ILE A 58 5.86 -7.35 -2.49
C ILE A 58 5.65 -6.71 -1.10
N ALA A 59 5.99 -7.42 -0.02
CA ALA A 59 5.93 -6.89 1.34
C ALA A 59 6.87 -5.68 1.50
N ASP A 60 8.13 -5.83 1.09
CA ASP A 60 9.14 -4.75 1.17
C ASP A 60 8.74 -3.52 0.35
N ALA A 61 8.20 -3.75 -0.86
CA ALA A 61 7.73 -2.69 -1.74
C ALA A 61 6.57 -1.90 -1.12
N ARG A 62 5.65 -2.58 -0.43
CA ARG A 62 4.52 -1.94 0.28
C ARG A 62 4.99 -1.14 1.48
N THR A 63 5.93 -1.68 2.26
CA THR A 63 6.56 -0.97 3.38
C THR A 63 7.28 0.30 2.89
N ALA A 64 8.01 0.22 1.77
CA ALA A 64 8.73 1.35 1.19
C ALA A 64 7.81 2.53 0.80
N LEU A 65 6.57 2.24 0.37
CA LEU A 65 5.62 3.28 -0.03
C LEU A 65 4.83 3.88 1.15
N LYS A 66 4.89 3.28 2.37
CA LYS A 66 4.10 3.68 3.56
C LYS A 66 2.58 3.86 3.31
N ALA A 67 2.07 3.41 2.16
CA ALA A 67 0.71 3.68 1.70
C ALA A 67 -0.25 2.51 1.94
N VAL A 68 0.20 1.41 2.52
CA VAL A 68 -0.68 0.32 2.91
C VAL A 68 -0.29 -0.13 4.32
N GLY A 69 -1.30 -0.43 5.13
CA GLY A 69 -1.17 -0.72 6.54
C GLY A 69 -0.15 -1.80 6.86
N THR A 70 0.23 -1.84 8.13
CA THR A 70 1.13 -2.85 8.68
C THR A 70 0.55 -4.24 8.40
N GLU A 71 1.34 -5.10 7.77
CA GLU A 71 0.98 -6.49 7.51
C GLU A 71 0.51 -7.16 8.80
N GLY A 72 -0.71 -7.73 8.75
CA GLY A 72 -1.41 -8.29 9.91
C GLY A 72 -2.80 -7.68 10.14
N ASN A 73 -3.01 -6.41 9.78
CA ASN A 73 -4.31 -5.73 9.86
C ASN A 73 -4.97 -5.44 8.49
N ASP A 74 -4.31 -5.79 7.38
CA ASP A 74 -4.91 -5.77 6.04
C ASP A 74 -5.86 -6.96 5.85
N GLN A 75 -6.92 -6.99 6.65
CA GLN A 75 -8.04 -7.87 6.38
C GLN A 75 -8.78 -7.30 5.18
N MET A 76 -8.88 -8.08 4.09
CA MET A 76 -9.85 -7.77 3.06
C MET A 76 -11.24 -7.88 3.68
N THR A 77 -11.86 -6.74 3.96
CA THR A 77 -13.25 -6.69 4.40
C THR A 77 -14.15 -6.66 3.17
N GLY A 78 -15.18 -7.51 3.16
CA GLY A 78 -16.11 -7.64 2.04
C GLY A 78 -15.86 -8.84 1.13
N THR A 79 -16.63 -8.93 0.04
CA THR A 79 -16.57 -10.06 -0.90
C THR A 79 -15.37 -9.93 -1.82
N LEU A 80 -14.54 -10.98 -1.90
CA LEU A 80 -13.45 -11.05 -2.87
C LEU A 80 -14.02 -11.19 -4.29
N ILE A 81 -13.95 -10.12 -5.08
CA ILE A 81 -14.30 -10.16 -6.51
C ILE A 81 -13.08 -10.65 -7.29
N ARG A 82 -13.07 -11.93 -7.67
CA ARG A 82 -12.03 -12.52 -8.53
C ARG A 82 -12.52 -12.56 -9.97
N GLN A 83 -11.81 -11.90 -10.88
CA GLN A 83 -12.09 -12.05 -12.31
C GLN A 83 -11.59 -13.40 -12.83
N GLY A 84 -12.38 -14.08 -13.66
CA GLY A 84 -12.03 -15.37 -14.26
C GLY A 84 -12.06 -16.55 -13.30
N ALA A 85 -12.48 -16.37 -12.05
CA ALA A 85 -12.71 -17.50 -11.15
C ALA A 85 -13.92 -18.30 -11.65
N GLY A 86 -13.76 -19.63 -11.73
CA GLY A 86 -14.88 -20.54 -11.98
C GLY A 86 -15.92 -20.51 -10.85
N ALA A 87 -16.80 -21.51 -10.82
CA ALA A 87 -17.79 -21.65 -9.76
C ALA A 87 -17.13 -21.61 -8.37
N HIS A 88 -17.68 -20.80 -7.46
CA HIS A 88 -17.21 -20.71 -6.09
C HIS A 88 -18.39 -20.85 -5.13
N LEU A 89 -18.08 -21.28 -3.91
CA LEU A 89 -19.05 -21.42 -2.84
C LEU A 89 -19.40 -20.03 -2.29
N TYR A 90 -20.69 -19.71 -2.23
CA TYR A 90 -21.21 -18.45 -1.72
C TYR A 90 -22.49 -18.70 -0.92
N HIS A 91 -22.57 -18.13 0.28
CA HIS A 91 -23.79 -18.11 1.08
C HIS A 91 -24.61 -16.87 0.74
N VAL A 92 -25.83 -17.07 0.23
CA VAL A 92 -26.73 -15.97 -0.15
C VAL A 92 -27.42 -15.31 1.05
N ALA A 93 -27.49 -16.01 2.20
CA ALA A 93 -28.15 -15.51 3.40
C ALA A 93 -27.14 -14.88 4.36
N GLY A 94 -27.39 -13.63 4.77
CA GLY A 94 -26.50 -12.86 5.65
C GLY A 94 -26.34 -13.41 7.08
N GLY A 95 -27.15 -14.40 7.48
CA GLY A 95 -27.01 -15.10 8.77
C GLY A 95 -25.88 -16.15 8.79
N TYR A 96 -25.24 -16.42 7.66
CA TYR A 96 -24.14 -17.36 7.51
C TYR A 96 -22.82 -16.60 7.43
N SER A 97 -22.23 -16.31 8.60
CA SER A 97 -21.10 -15.38 8.75
C SER A 97 -19.73 -16.05 8.90
N SER A 98 -19.68 -17.35 9.18
CA SER A 98 -18.40 -18.04 9.45
C SER A 98 -17.69 -18.46 8.17
N GLY A 99 -18.36 -19.16 7.24
CA GLY A 99 -17.82 -19.50 5.92
C GLY A 99 -16.62 -20.46 5.95
N ARG A 100 -16.37 -21.17 7.05
CA ARG A 100 -15.22 -22.08 7.20
C ARG A 100 -15.54 -23.43 6.58
N VAL A 101 -14.52 -24.07 6.02
CA VAL A 101 -14.62 -25.44 5.49
C VAL A 101 -13.79 -26.37 6.38
N PHE A 102 -14.46 -27.36 6.97
CA PHE A 102 -13.83 -28.42 7.76
C PHE A 102 -13.77 -29.71 6.95
N VAL A 103 -12.63 -30.39 7.00
CA VAL A 103 -12.46 -31.74 6.45
C VAL A 103 -11.98 -32.65 7.57
N THR A 104 -12.75 -33.68 7.89
CA THR A 104 -12.44 -34.61 8.99
C THR A 104 -12.56 -36.06 8.54
N GLY A 105 -11.97 -36.99 9.30
CA GLY A 105 -12.20 -38.43 9.10
C GLY A 105 -13.63 -38.85 9.41
N ALA A 106 -14.02 -40.04 8.93
CA ALA A 106 -15.31 -40.65 9.24
C ALA A 106 -15.53 -40.77 10.75
N GLY A 107 -16.72 -40.38 11.22
CA GLY A 107 -17.11 -40.48 12.63
C GLY A 107 -16.44 -39.46 13.56
N ALA A 108 -15.70 -38.47 13.03
CA ALA A 108 -15.19 -37.37 13.84
C ALA A 108 -16.34 -36.57 14.47
N SER A 109 -16.14 -36.10 15.70
CA SER A 109 -17.05 -35.16 16.36
C SER A 109 -17.12 -33.84 15.61
N ASP A 110 -18.24 -33.13 15.74
CA ASP A 110 -18.44 -31.81 15.14
C ASP A 110 -17.28 -30.85 15.51
N PRO A 111 -16.59 -30.25 14.53
CA PRO A 111 -15.47 -29.33 14.74
C PRO A 111 -15.92 -27.95 15.25
N THR A 112 -16.96 -27.88 16.09
CA THR A 112 -17.60 -26.64 16.56
C THR A 112 -18.15 -25.79 15.41
N SER A 113 -18.81 -26.46 14.46
CA SER A 113 -19.41 -25.83 13.30
C SER A 113 -20.39 -24.72 13.70
N GLN A 114 -20.37 -23.63 12.94
CA GLN A 114 -21.27 -22.49 13.06
C GLN A 114 -22.17 -22.42 11.83
N PRO A 115 -23.32 -21.72 11.90
CA PRO A 115 -24.12 -21.41 10.72
C PRO A 115 -23.27 -20.78 9.61
N GLY A 116 -23.27 -21.40 8.43
CA GLY A 116 -22.44 -21.00 7.30
C GLY A 116 -21.12 -21.76 7.17
N ASP A 117 -20.85 -22.74 8.02
CA ASP A 117 -19.72 -23.65 7.82
C ASP A 117 -20.10 -24.82 6.90
N ILE A 118 -19.12 -25.33 6.17
CA ILE A 118 -19.24 -26.54 5.36
C ILE A 118 -18.38 -27.61 6.01
N TRP A 119 -18.99 -28.73 6.39
CA TRP A 119 -18.26 -29.84 6.99
C TRP A 119 -18.30 -31.07 6.08
N ILE A 120 -17.12 -31.53 5.66
CA ILE A 120 -16.91 -32.69 4.81
C ILE A 120 -16.30 -33.81 5.65
N GLN A 121 -16.96 -34.96 5.70
CA GLN A 121 -16.45 -36.17 6.33
C GLN A 121 -15.94 -37.13 5.25
N LEU A 122 -14.69 -37.55 5.37
CA LEU A 122 -14.06 -38.50 4.46
C LEU A 122 -14.52 -39.92 4.80
N SER A 123 -15.00 -40.65 3.79
CA SER A 123 -15.48 -42.03 3.90
C SER A 123 -14.36 -43.02 4.21
#